data_AF-A0A529XN22-F1
#
_entry.id   AF-A0A529XN22-F1
#
_cell.length_a   1.000
_cell.length_b   1.000
_cell.length_c   1.000
_cell.angle_alpha   90.00
_cell.angle_beta   90.00
_cell.angle_gamma   90.00
#
_symmetry.space_group_name_H-M   'P 1'
#
loop_
_entity.id
_entity.type
_entity.pdbx_description
1 polymer ?
#
loop_
_entity_poly.entity_id
_entity_poly.type
_entity_poly.pdbx_seq_one_letter_code
_entity_poly.pdbx_strand_id
1 'polypeptide(L)'
;YLEGFGPKVEGFDQVAFDDIDAAEKAITAETAAILIEPVQGEGGIRPVPTQSLKRLRQLCDQHGLLLIFDEVQCGIGRTGKLFAHEWAG
;
A
#
# COMPACT_ATOMS: atom_id res chain seq x y z
N TYR A 1 13.05 -8.96 9.21
CA TYR A 1 11.92 -9.89 8.99
C TYR A 1 12.28 -11.07 8.11
N LEU A 2 12.96 -10.90 6.96
CA LEU A 2 13.32 -12.02 6.05
C LEU A 2 14.73 -12.60 6.25
N GLU A 3 15.46 -12.15 7.27
CA GLU A 3 16.78 -12.70 7.59
C GLU A 3 16.65 -14.17 8.00
N GLY A 4 17.47 -15.05 7.42
CA GLY A 4 17.44 -16.49 7.68
C GLY A 4 16.56 -17.33 6.75
N PHE A 5 15.82 -16.73 5.80
CA PHE A 5 14.92 -17.43 4.88
C PHE A 5 15.42 -17.54 3.43
N GLY A 6 16.69 -17.21 3.18
CA GLY A 6 17.28 -17.21 1.84
C GLY A 6 17.09 -15.90 1.08
N PRO A 7 17.32 -15.88 -0.25
CA PRO A 7 17.11 -14.69 -1.06
C PRO A 7 15.63 -14.30 -1.07
N LYS A 8 15.36 -13.00 -1.07
CA LYS A 8 14.00 -12.48 -1.23
C LYS A 8 13.49 -12.79 -2.64
N VAL A 9 12.18 -12.98 -2.75
CA VAL A 9 11.52 -13.05 -4.06
C VAL A 9 11.73 -11.72 -4.79
N GLU A 10 12.15 -11.77 -6.05
CA GLU A 10 12.32 -10.60 -6.91
C GLU A 10 10.97 -9.99 -7.34
N GLY A 11 10.98 -8.75 -7.83
CA GLY A 11 9.77 -8.05 -8.27
C GLY A 11 8.91 -7.44 -7.16
N PHE A 12 9.43 -7.39 -5.93
CA PHE A 12 8.79 -6.74 -4.77
C PHE A 12 9.65 -5.61 -4.23
N ASP A 13 9.58 -4.47 -4.90
CA ASP A 13 10.22 -3.24 -4.42
C ASP A 13 9.50 -2.68 -3.20
N GLN A 14 10.26 -2.29 -2.18
CA GLN A 14 9.73 -1.70 -0.95
C GLN A 14 10.12 -0.23 -0.87
N VAL A 15 9.13 0.63 -0.65
CA VAL A 15 9.32 2.06 -0.41
C VAL A 15 9.05 2.39 1.05
N ALA A 16 9.56 3.53 1.51
CA ALA A 16 9.32 4.01 2.86
C ALA A 16 7.82 4.31 3.07
N PHE A 17 7.35 4.14 4.31
CA PHE A 17 5.97 4.42 4.67
C PHE A 17 5.61 5.89 4.38
N ASP A 18 4.47 6.10 3.72
CA ASP A 18 3.95 7.42 3.33
C ASP A 18 4.88 8.26 2.44
N ASP A 19 5.87 7.65 1.78
CA ASP A 19 6.74 8.30 0.80
C ASP A 19 6.19 8.11 -0.62
N ILE A 20 5.24 8.97 -0.98
CA ILE A 20 4.57 8.94 -2.30
C ILE A 20 5.53 9.25 -3.44
N ASP A 21 6.51 10.13 -3.23
CA ASP A 21 7.51 10.46 -4.25
C ASP A 21 8.41 9.25 -4.54
N ALA A 22 8.79 8.49 -3.50
CA ALA A 22 9.51 7.23 -3.68
C ALA A 22 8.64 6.17 -4.38
N ALA A 23 7.35 6.08 -4.05
CA ALA A 23 6.42 5.17 -4.72
C ALA A 23 6.31 5.48 -6.23
N GLU A 24 6.14 6.76 -6.59
CA GLU A 24 6.07 7.19 -7.99
C GLU A 24 7.36 6.90 -8.76
N LYS A 25 8.52 7.15 -8.13
CA LYS A 25 9.85 6.85 -8.74
C LYS A 25 10.11 5.36 -8.92
N ALA A 26 9.49 4.50 -8.12
CA ALA A 26 9.65 3.05 -8.21
C ALA A 26 8.82 2.42 -9.35
N ILE A 27 7.85 3.14 -9.91
CA ILE A 27 7.03 2.64 -11.02
C ILE A 27 7.88 2.57 -12.30
N THR A 28 7.93 1.37 -12.89
CA THR A 28 8.59 1.12 -14.18
C THR A 28 7.63 0.43 -15.15
N ALA A 29 8.11 0.09 -16.35
CA ALA A 29 7.33 -0.69 -17.32
C ALA A 29 7.04 -2.13 -16.85
N GLU A 30 7.74 -2.62 -15.82
CA GLU A 30 7.56 -3.97 -15.26
C GLU A 30 6.60 -3.99 -14.06
N THR A 31 6.20 -2.82 -13.55
CA THR A 31 5.31 -2.72 -12.40
C THR A 31 3.89 -3.16 -12.76
N ALA A 32 3.34 -4.13 -12.02
CA ALA A 32 1.96 -4.60 -12.22
C ALA A 32 0.97 -4.02 -11.21
N ALA A 33 1.41 -3.72 -9.99
CA ALA A 33 0.53 -3.34 -8.89
C ALA A 33 1.26 -2.55 -7.80
N ILE A 34 0.47 -1.82 -7.01
CA ILE A 34 0.86 -1.29 -5.69
C ILE A 34 0.01 -2.03 -4.65
N LEU A 35 0.67 -2.57 -3.61
CA LEU A 35 0.02 -3.22 -2.47
C LEU A 35 0.28 -2.41 -1.20
N ILE A 36 -0.76 -2.13 -0.42
CA ILE A 36 -0.67 -1.33 0.80
C ILE A 36 -1.75 -1.70 1.81
N GLU A 37 -1.43 -1.65 3.10
CA GLU A 37 -2.41 -1.65 4.19
C GLU A 37 -2.91 -0.21 4.41
N PRO A 38 -4.23 0.10 4.35
CA PRO A 38 -4.74 1.44 4.68
C PRO A 38 -4.38 1.90 6.11
N VAL A 39 -4.25 0.93 7.02
CA VAL A 39 -3.66 1.11 8.36
C VAL A 39 -2.66 0.00 8.58
N GLN A 40 -1.37 0.35 8.66
CA GLN A 40 -0.35 -0.66 8.90
C GLN A 40 -0.42 -1.11 10.37
N GLY A 41 -0.81 -2.37 10.56
CA GLY A 41 -1.06 -2.96 11.87
C GLY A 41 0.20 -3.20 12.68
N GLU A 42 0.92 -4.27 12.30
CA GLU A 42 2.16 -4.73 12.95
C GLU A 42 3.31 -3.71 12.85
N GLY A 43 3.19 -2.75 11.93
CA GLY A 43 4.11 -1.61 11.80
C GLY A 43 3.93 -0.52 12.87
N GLY A 44 3.05 -0.72 13.85
CA GLY A 44 2.84 0.20 14.97
C GLY A 44 1.56 1.03 14.86
N ILE A 45 0.47 0.47 14.32
CA ILE A 45 -0.84 1.13 14.16
C ILE A 45 -0.69 2.49 13.46
N ARG A 46 -0.27 2.45 12.19
CA ARG A 46 0.03 3.65 11.40
C ARG A 46 -1.01 3.83 10.29
N PRO A 47 -2.02 4.71 10.47
CA PRO A 47 -2.94 5.06 9.40
C PRO A 47 -2.21 5.80 8.28
N VAL A 48 -2.42 5.37 7.03
CA VAL A 48 -1.93 6.11 5.87
C VAL A 48 -2.82 7.35 5.69
N PRO A 49 -2.26 8.55 5.49
CA PRO A 49 -3.06 9.74 5.22
C PRO A 49 -3.99 9.54 4.01
N THR A 50 -5.24 9.99 4.12
CA THR A 50 -6.24 9.89 3.06
C THR A 50 -5.75 10.41 1.71
N GLN A 51 -5.03 11.54 1.72
CA GLN A 51 -4.47 12.14 0.51
C GLN A 51 -3.44 11.23 -0.18
N SER A 52 -2.65 10.49 0.61
CA SER A 52 -1.66 9.54 0.12
C SER A 52 -2.34 8.33 -0.55
N LEU A 53 -3.39 7.77 0.08
CA LEU A 53 -4.18 6.68 -0.52
C LEU A 53 -4.85 7.12 -1.84
N LYS A 54 -5.40 8.34 -1.89
CA LYS A 54 -5.96 8.92 -3.13
C LYS A 54 -4.89 9.10 -4.21
N ARG A 55 -3.70 9.57 -3.83
CA ARG A 55 -2.60 9.76 -4.79
C ARG A 55 -2.10 8.41 -5.34
N LEU A 56 -2.01 7.38 -4.51
CA LEU A 56 -1.70 6.01 -4.96
C LEU A 56 -2.74 5.48 -5.96
N ARG A 57 -4.04 5.74 -5.70
CA ARG A 57 -5.11 5.40 -6.66
C ARG A 57 -4.93 6.12 -8.00
N GLN A 58 -4.67 7.43 -7.97
CA GLN A 58 -4.42 8.21 -9.18
C GLN A 58 -3.20 7.71 -9.95
N LEU A 59 -2.10 7.39 -9.27
CA LEU A 59 -0.91 6.80 -9.89
C LEU A 59 -1.25 5.46 -10.56
N CYS A 60 -1.99 4.60 -9.87
CA CYS A 60 -2.40 3.33 -10.46
C CYS A 60 -3.29 3.54 -11.71
N ASP A 61 -4.20 4.52 -11.70
CA ASP A 61 -5.02 4.85 -12.88
C ASP A 61 -4.18 5.40 -14.04
N GLN A 62 -3.22 6.27 -13.74
CA GLN A 62 -2.31 6.89 -14.72
C GLN A 62 -1.42 5.86 -15.42
N HIS A 63 -0.96 4.86 -14.68
CA HIS A 63 0.00 3.86 -15.15
C HIS A 63 -0.64 2.51 -15.53
N GLY A 64 -1.96 2.36 -15.38
CA GLY A 64 -2.66 1.10 -15.66
C GLY A 64 -2.33 -0.03 -14.67
N LEU A 65 -2.05 0.32 -13.42
CA LEU A 65 -1.68 -0.61 -12.35
C LEU A 65 -2.88 -1.04 -11.51
N LEU A 66 -2.75 -2.20 -10.87
CA LEU A 66 -3.66 -2.58 -9.79
C LEU A 66 -3.29 -1.83 -8.49
N LEU A 67 -4.31 -1.39 -7.74
CA LEU A 67 -4.15 -0.99 -6.35
C LEU A 67 -4.78 -2.07 -5.47
N ILE A 68 -3.97 -2.66 -4.60
CA ILE A 68 -4.38 -3.74 -3.71
C ILE A 68 -4.36 -3.19 -2.29
N PHE A 69 -5.53 -3.13 -1.65
CA PHE A 69 -5.62 -2.86 -0.23
C PHE A 69 -5.62 -4.16 0.56
N ASP A 70 -4.60 -4.36 1.39
CA ASP A 70 -4.62 -5.40 2.40
C ASP A 70 -5.41 -4.88 3.60
N GLU A 71 -6.64 -5.37 3.71
CA GLU A 71 -7.58 -5.02 4.76
C GLU A 71 -7.84 -6.18 5.72
N VAL A 72 -6.95 -7.19 5.77
CA VAL A 72 -7.12 -8.35 6.65
C VAL A 72 -7.25 -7.93 8.12
N GLN A 73 -6.43 -6.96 8.55
CA GLN A 73 -6.48 -6.46 9.94
C GLN A 73 -7.41 -5.26 10.11
N CYS A 74 -7.38 -4.29 9.17
CA CYS A 74 -8.08 -3.01 9.31
C CYS A 74 -9.50 -2.98 8.74
N GLY A 75 -9.92 -4.04 8.03
CA GLY A 75 -11.25 -4.18 7.48
C GLY A 75 -12.29 -4.68 8.49
N ILE A 76 -13.46 -5.04 7.97
CA ILE A 76 -14.58 -5.64 8.70
C ILE A 76 -14.93 -4.86 9.98
N GLY A 77 -15.11 -3.54 9.85
CA GLY A 77 -15.55 -2.69 10.96
C GLY A 77 -14.44 -2.21 11.90
N ARG A 78 -13.21 -2.72 11.80
CA ARG A 78 -12.12 -2.43 12.77
C ARG A 78 -11.86 -0.95 12.97
N THR A 79 -11.94 -0.17 11.89
CA THR A 79 -11.63 1.27 11.89
C THR A 79 -12.88 2.16 11.99
N GLY A 80 -14.06 1.58 12.23
CA GLY A 80 -15.34 2.32 12.28
C GLY A 80 -16.06 2.48 10.93
N LYS A 81 -15.48 1.94 9.85
CA LYS A 81 -16.06 1.75 8.53
C LYS A 81 -16.07 0.26 8.20
N LEU A 82 -16.91 -0.19 7.25
CA LEU A 82 -16.91 -1.61 6.87
C LEU A 82 -15.52 -2.01 6.35
N PHE A 83 -14.90 -1.13 5.57
CA PHE A 83 -13.50 -1.22 5.14
C PHE A 83 -12.78 0.12 5.37
N ALA A 84 -11.52 0.08 5.75
CA ALA A 84 -10.70 1.23 6.07
C ALA A 84 -10.48 2.16 4.87
N HIS A 85 -10.41 1.65 3.63
CA HIS A 85 -10.28 2.53 2.46
C HIS A 85 -11.48 3.47 2.28
N GLU A 86 -12.65 3.19 2.87
CA GLU A 86 -13.83 4.08 2.82
C GLU A 86 -13.57 5.44 3.50
N TRP A 87 -12.54 5.55 4.33
CA TRP A 87 -12.07 6.85 4.85
C TRP A 87 -11.39 7.71 3.78
N ALA A 88 -10.85 7.08 2.73
CA ALA A 88 -10.30 7.78 1.58
C ALA A 88 -11.36 8.05 0.52
N GLY A 89 -12.40 7.22 0.43
CA GLY A 89 -13.51 7.39 -0.52
C GLY A 89 -13.32 6.65 -1.82
#